data_AF-A0A7J8TY59-F1
#
_entry.id   AF-A0A7J8TY59-F1
#
_cell.length_a   1.000
_cell.length_b   1.000
_cell.length_c   1.000
_cell.angle_alpha   90.00
_cell.angle_beta   90.00
_cell.angle_gamma   90.00
#
_symmetry.space_group_name_H-M   'P 1'
#
loop_
_entity.id
_entity.type
_entity.pdbx_description
1 polymer ?
#
loop_
_entity_poly.entity_id
_entity_poly.type
_entity_poly.pdbx_seq_one_letter_code
_entity_poly.pdbx_strand_id
1 'polypeptide(L)'
;MESSTIRILVIVAIIHFPVLIDSAVRQYKHGIRQLRTGWADGPAYITQCPITTGQSYIYNFTITGQRGTLLWHAHILWLRSTVHGAIVILPKCCVPYPFPKPDKEVVVVLAEWWKSDTEDVINEAIKSGLAPNVSDAHTINGLPGPVSDCPSQGIISLPLVITYNLICY
;
A
#
# COMPACT_ATOMS: atom_id res chain seq x y z
N MET A 1 35.29 8.80 -5.19
CA MET A 1 34.14 7.98 -4.78
C MET A 1 32.90 8.74 -5.19
N GLU A 2 32.23 8.30 -6.25
CA GLU A 2 31.02 8.95 -6.74
C GLU A 2 29.90 8.65 -5.73
N SER A 3 29.38 9.69 -5.07
CA SER A 3 28.35 9.55 -4.05
C SER A 3 27.02 9.26 -4.75
N SER A 4 26.64 7.99 -4.86
CA SER A 4 25.32 7.61 -5.38
C SER A 4 24.24 7.94 -4.34
N THR A 5 23.28 8.78 -4.71
CA THR A 5 22.13 9.12 -3.88
C THR A 5 21.01 8.12 -4.15
N ILE A 6 20.83 7.18 -3.22
CA ILE A 6 19.73 6.20 -3.24
C ILE A 6 18.56 6.78 -2.45
N ARG A 7 17.38 6.89 -3.08
CA ARG A 7 16.15 7.24 -2.38
C ARG A 7 15.39 5.99 -1.98
N ILE A 8 15.34 5.74 -0.68
CA ILE A 8 14.51 4.67 -0.10
C ILE A 8 13.09 5.21 0.04
N LEU A 9 12.16 4.59 -0.68
CA LEU A 9 10.73 4.86 -0.54
C LEU A 9 10.18 3.92 0.52
N VAL A 10 10.27 4.32 1.79
CA VAL A 10 9.66 3.56 2.89
C VAL A 10 8.16 3.78 2.85
N ILE A 11 7.43 2.68 2.74
CA ILE A 11 5.98 2.64 2.82
C ILE A 11 5.65 2.01 4.16
N VAL A 12 5.29 2.87 5.11
CA VAL A 12 4.71 2.45 6.38
C VAL A 12 3.21 2.37 6.20
N ALA A 13 2.64 1.22 6.58
CA ALA A 13 1.21 0.97 6.52
C ALA A 13 0.41 2.00 7.32
N ILE A 14 -0.66 2.50 6.69
CA ILE A 14 -2.03 2.74 7.20
C ILE A 14 -2.79 3.45 6.06
N ILE A 15 -3.79 2.79 5.44
CA ILE A 15 -4.96 3.53 4.93
C ILE A 15 -5.94 3.57 6.09
N HIS A 16 -6.03 4.75 6.68
CA HIS A 16 -7.16 5.16 7.49
C HIS A 16 -7.47 6.58 7.02
N PHE A 17 -8.60 6.77 6.36
CA PHE A 17 -9.21 8.09 6.31
C PHE A 17 -10.13 8.18 7.52
N PRO A 18 -9.83 9.01 8.54
CA PRO A 18 -10.93 9.59 9.26
C PRO A 18 -11.66 10.51 8.27
N VAL A 19 -12.96 10.25 8.07
CA VAL A 19 -13.86 11.27 7.53
C VAL A 19 -13.81 12.42 8.53
N LEU A 20 -13.06 13.49 8.23
CA LEU A 20 -13.13 14.73 8.97
C LEU A 20 -13.56 15.85 8.03
N ILE A 21 -14.78 16.29 8.31
CA ILE A 21 -15.32 17.59 7.93
C ILE A 21 -14.48 18.64 8.68
N ASP A 22 -14.11 19.70 7.95
CA ASP A 22 -13.53 20.94 8.43
C ASP A 22 -11.99 21.04 8.54
N SER A 23 -11.54 22.28 8.67
CA SER A 23 -10.55 22.96 7.84
C SER A 23 -9.15 23.10 8.47
N ALA A 24 -8.18 23.47 7.62
CA ALA A 24 -6.90 24.08 8.00
C ALA A 24 -5.82 23.21 8.69
N VAL A 25 -5.57 21.99 8.18
CA VAL A 25 -4.26 21.33 8.38
C VAL A 25 -3.70 20.96 7.01
N ARG A 26 -2.44 21.34 6.73
CA ARG A 26 -1.66 20.86 5.58
C ARG A 26 -1.34 19.37 5.79
N GLN A 27 -2.39 18.54 5.75
CA GLN A 27 -2.32 17.10 5.94
C GLN A 27 -1.63 16.50 4.71
N TYR A 28 -0.59 15.71 4.95
CA TYR A 28 -0.15 14.68 4.02
C TYR A 28 -1.36 13.80 3.74
N LYS A 29 -2.03 14.02 2.60
CA LYS A 29 -3.22 13.23 2.25
C LYS A 29 -2.74 11.81 1.95
N HIS A 30 -3.06 10.88 2.83
CA HIS A 30 -2.79 9.45 2.66
C HIS A 30 -3.65 8.90 1.51
N GLY A 31 -3.11 8.02 0.68
CA GLY A 31 -3.85 7.38 -0.41
C GLY A 31 -4.19 8.28 -1.61
N ILE A 32 -4.94 7.72 -2.58
CA ILE A 32 -5.36 8.41 -3.80
C ILE A 32 -6.64 9.22 -3.51
N ARG A 33 -6.67 10.47 -3.97
CA ARG A 33 -7.85 11.33 -3.89
C ARG A 33 -8.85 10.87 -4.95
N GLN A 34 -9.87 10.13 -4.53
CA GLN A 34 -10.96 9.67 -5.39
C GLN A 34 -11.93 10.81 -5.75
N LEU A 35 -11.43 11.82 -6.45
CA LEU A 35 -12.20 13.00 -6.83
C LEU A 35 -13.29 12.62 -7.83
N ARG A 36 -14.55 12.65 -7.36
CA ARG A 36 -15.74 12.24 -8.13
C ARG A 36 -15.70 10.78 -8.59
N THR A 37 -14.89 9.94 -7.95
CA THR A 37 -14.71 8.51 -8.27
C THR A 37 -14.81 7.64 -7.03
N GLY A 38 -15.72 8.00 -6.11
CA GLY A 38 -15.86 7.32 -4.81
C GLY A 38 -16.16 5.82 -4.90
N TRP A 39 -16.79 5.36 -5.99
CA TRP A 39 -17.03 3.94 -6.28
C TRP A 39 -15.75 3.11 -6.52
N ALA A 40 -14.60 3.78 -6.69
CA ALA A 40 -13.32 3.14 -6.89
C ALA A 40 -12.39 3.30 -5.66
N ASP A 41 -12.94 3.71 -4.51
CA ASP A 41 -12.17 3.89 -3.28
C ASP A 41 -11.79 2.55 -2.64
N GLY A 42 -12.64 1.52 -2.70
CA GLY A 42 -12.31 0.17 -2.26
C GLY A 42 -12.91 -0.34 -0.94
N PRO A 43 -13.21 0.49 0.08
CA PRO A 43 -13.76 0.01 1.34
C PRO A 43 -15.04 -0.82 1.19
N ALA A 44 -14.93 -2.12 1.52
CA ALA A 44 -16.04 -3.04 1.44
C ALA A 44 -17.19 -2.60 2.37
N TYR A 45 -18.41 -2.71 1.87
CA TYR A 45 -19.66 -2.30 2.52
C TYR A 45 -19.80 -0.80 2.78
N ILE A 46 -18.84 0.03 2.36
CA ILE A 46 -18.94 1.49 2.41
C ILE A 46 -19.08 2.06 0.99
N THR A 47 -18.14 1.77 0.10
CA THR A 47 -18.13 2.29 -1.27
C THR A 47 -18.42 1.24 -2.33
N GLN A 48 -18.28 -0.05 -1.99
CA GLN A 48 -18.59 -1.18 -2.86
C GLN A 48 -18.89 -2.47 -2.08
N CYS A 49 -19.59 -3.41 -2.70
CA CYS A 49 -19.67 -4.79 -2.20
C CYS A 49 -18.33 -5.52 -2.44
N PRO A 50 -17.97 -6.53 -1.63
CA PRO A 50 -16.80 -7.36 -1.88
C PRO A 50 -16.85 -8.05 -3.25
N ILE A 51 -15.70 -8.13 -3.90
CA ILE A 51 -15.55 -8.87 -5.16
C ILE A 51 -15.50 -10.36 -4.81
N THR A 52 -16.42 -11.15 -5.35
CA THR A 52 -16.50 -12.58 -5.07
C THR A 52 -15.52 -13.38 -5.93
N THR A 53 -15.20 -14.59 -5.48
CA THR A 53 -14.29 -15.50 -6.20
C THR A 53 -14.78 -15.74 -7.63
N GLY A 54 -13.88 -15.60 -8.60
CA GLY A 54 -14.19 -15.76 -10.02
C GLY A 54 -14.80 -14.51 -10.69
N GLN A 55 -15.06 -13.44 -9.93
CA GLN A 55 -15.45 -12.14 -10.48
C GLN A 55 -14.26 -11.19 -10.56
N SER A 56 -14.36 -10.19 -11.42
CA SER A 56 -13.38 -9.11 -11.54
C SER A 56 -14.08 -7.75 -11.50
N TYR A 57 -13.37 -6.75 -11.00
CA TYR A 57 -13.83 -5.36 -10.98
C TYR A 57 -12.70 -4.45 -11.44
N ILE A 58 -13.04 -3.47 -12.26
CA ILE A 58 -12.07 -2.52 -12.81
C ILE A 58 -12.17 -1.23 -12.01
N TYR A 59 -11.13 -0.94 -11.23
CA TYR A 59 -10.97 0.36 -10.59
C TYR A 59 -10.55 1.40 -11.63
N ASN A 60 -11.50 2.24 -12.06
CA ASN A 60 -11.26 3.29 -13.05
C ASN A 60 -11.38 4.67 -12.39
N PHE A 61 -10.24 5.36 -12.22
CA PHE A 61 -10.16 6.69 -11.66
C PHE A 61 -8.96 7.47 -12.22
N THR A 62 -8.98 8.79 -12.03
CA THR A 62 -7.87 9.66 -12.44
C THR A 62 -7.20 10.29 -11.22
N ILE A 63 -5.91 10.02 -11.06
CA ILE A 63 -5.10 10.63 -10.00
C ILE A 63 -4.81 12.08 -10.40
N THR A 64 -5.25 13.03 -9.56
CA THR A 64 -5.12 14.47 -9.85
C THR A 64 -4.38 15.19 -8.72
N GLY A 65 -3.31 15.91 -9.07
CA GLY A 65 -2.58 16.76 -8.13
C GLY A 65 -1.87 16.00 -7.01
N GLN A 66 -1.46 14.75 -7.27
CA GLN A 66 -0.69 13.93 -6.35
C GLN A 66 0.61 13.48 -7.01
N ARG A 67 1.64 13.31 -6.17
CA ARG A 67 2.98 12.86 -6.54
C ARG A 67 3.59 12.19 -5.32
N GLY A 68 4.42 11.18 -5.53
CA GLY A 68 5.13 10.48 -4.47
C GLY A 68 4.70 9.02 -4.37
N THR A 69 4.90 8.44 -3.19
CA THR A 69 4.64 7.02 -2.96
C THR A 69 3.41 6.86 -2.10
N LEU A 70 2.50 5.99 -2.54
CA LEU A 70 1.27 5.61 -1.85
C LEU A 70 1.28 4.09 -1.62
N LEU A 71 0.41 3.64 -0.73
CA LEU A 71 0.14 2.22 -0.48
C LEU A 71 -1.26 1.90 -0.99
N TRP A 72 -1.43 0.77 -1.66
CA TRP A 72 -2.72 0.12 -1.86
C TRP A 72 -2.78 -1.14 -1.00
N HIS A 73 -3.98 -1.50 -0.54
CA HIS A 73 -4.20 -2.77 0.14
C HIS A 73 -5.66 -3.22 0.02
N ALA A 74 -5.91 -4.50 0.27
CA ALA A 74 -7.27 -5.01 0.38
C ALA A 74 -8.02 -4.27 1.49
N HIS A 75 -9.27 -3.88 1.23
CA HIS A 75 -10.09 -3.16 2.20
C HIS A 75 -11.32 -4.00 2.61
N ILE A 76 -11.06 -5.28 2.83
CA ILE A 76 -12.01 -6.27 3.33
C ILE A 76 -11.27 -7.17 4.34
N LEU A 77 -11.88 -7.33 5.52
CA LEU A 77 -11.35 -8.14 6.62
C LEU A 77 -9.87 -7.81 6.96
N TRP A 78 -9.09 -8.80 7.40
CA TRP A 78 -7.67 -8.65 7.73
C TRP A 78 -6.76 -8.94 6.54
N LEU A 79 -7.30 -9.14 5.33
CA LEU A 79 -6.55 -9.47 4.13
C LEU A 79 -5.45 -8.46 3.76
N ARG A 80 -5.51 -7.21 4.26
CA ARG A 80 -4.41 -6.24 4.10
C ARG A 80 -3.08 -6.70 4.69
N SER A 81 -3.08 -7.70 5.58
CA SER A 81 -1.88 -8.34 6.13
C SER A 81 -0.99 -8.95 5.04
N THR A 82 -1.60 -9.49 3.98
CA THR A 82 -0.91 -10.17 2.88
C THR A 82 -1.16 -9.52 1.52
N VAL A 83 -2.29 -8.83 1.34
CA VAL A 83 -2.71 -8.20 0.08
C VAL A 83 -2.51 -6.70 0.16
N HIS A 84 -1.30 -6.26 -0.18
CA HIS A 84 -0.92 -4.86 -0.22
C HIS A 84 0.27 -4.61 -1.17
N GLY A 85 0.52 -3.35 -1.50
CA GLY A 85 1.67 -2.98 -2.32
C GLY A 85 1.81 -1.47 -2.53
N ALA A 86 2.88 -1.09 -3.21
CA ALA A 86 3.19 0.29 -3.50
C ALA A 86 2.48 0.80 -4.76
N ILE A 87 2.11 2.08 -4.75
CA ILE A 87 1.84 2.88 -5.95
C ILE A 87 2.84 4.04 -5.96
N VAL A 88 3.64 4.13 -7.02
CA VAL A 88 4.61 5.22 -7.18
C VAL A 88 4.12 6.17 -8.27
N ILE A 89 3.80 7.41 -7.90
CA ILE A 89 3.38 8.49 -8.80
C ILE A 89 4.58 9.40 -9.06
N LEU A 90 5.21 9.19 -10.21
CA LEU A 90 6.35 9.97 -10.68
C LEU A 90 5.93 11.40 -11.07
N PRO A 91 6.86 12.37 -11.08
CA PRO A 91 6.62 13.66 -11.72
C PRO A 91 6.10 13.51 -13.16
N LYS A 92 5.28 14.47 -13.58
CA LYS A 92 4.92 14.62 -15.00
C LYS A 92 6.18 14.91 -15.83
N CYS A 93 6.10 14.61 -17.13
CA CYS A 93 7.16 14.94 -18.07
C CYS A 93 7.57 16.42 -17.93
N CYS A 94 8.88 16.69 -18.03
CA CYS A 94 9.46 18.03 -17.93
C CYS A 94 9.29 18.73 -16.56
N VAL A 95 8.72 18.07 -15.55
CA VAL A 95 8.65 18.61 -14.18
C VAL A 95 9.75 17.93 -13.34
N PRO A 96 10.79 18.65 -12.90
CA PRO A 96 11.86 18.04 -12.11
C PRO A 96 11.38 17.62 -10.71
N TYR A 97 12.18 16.80 -10.04
CA TYR A 97 12.08 16.66 -8.60
C TYR A 97 12.40 17.98 -7.91
N PRO A 98 11.75 18.30 -6.76
CA PRO A 98 12.12 19.45 -5.94
C PRO A 98 13.49 19.25 -5.23
N PHE A 99 14.19 18.17 -5.57
CA PHE A 99 15.50 17.74 -5.09
C PHE A 99 16.27 17.10 -6.26
N PRO A 100 17.60 16.90 -6.16
CA PRO A 100 18.37 16.23 -7.21
C PRO A 100 17.79 14.87 -7.57
N LYS A 101 17.72 14.55 -8.87
CA LYS A 101 17.18 13.27 -9.34
C LYS A 101 18.02 12.13 -8.72
N PRO A 102 17.39 11.17 -8.03
CA PRO A 102 18.12 10.05 -7.43
C PRO A 102 18.67 9.13 -8.53
N ASP A 103 19.81 8.49 -8.24
CA ASP A 103 20.42 7.52 -9.14
C ASP A 103 19.58 6.24 -9.23
N LYS A 104 18.98 5.86 -8.09
CA LYS A 104 18.10 4.69 -7.96
C LYS A 104 16.96 4.99 -7.00
N GLU A 105 15.79 4.44 -7.31
CA GLU A 105 14.61 4.44 -6.45
C GLU A 105 14.26 3.00 -6.11
N VAL A 106 14.06 2.71 -4.82
CA VAL A 106 13.69 1.38 -4.33
C VAL A 106 12.48 1.50 -3.42
N VAL A 107 11.50 0.63 -3.64
CA VAL A 107 10.31 0.48 -2.79
C VAL A 107 10.66 -0.42 -1.60
N VAL A 108 10.37 0.06 -0.39
CA VAL A 108 10.53 -0.68 0.84
C VAL A 108 9.19 -0.69 1.59
N VAL A 109 8.54 -1.84 1.64
CA VAL A 109 7.29 -2.07 2.37
C VAL A 109 7.63 -2.67 3.73
N LEU A 110 7.11 -2.06 4.79
CA LEU A 110 7.16 -2.63 6.14
C LEU A 110 5.80 -3.23 6.45
N ALA A 111 5.77 -4.50 6.86
CA ALA A 111 4.53 -5.22 7.16
C ALA A 111 4.71 -6.16 8.36
N GLU A 112 3.59 -6.68 8.87
CA GLU A 112 3.55 -7.71 9.90
C GLU A 112 3.22 -9.07 9.27
N TRP A 113 3.65 -10.15 9.92
CA TRP A 113 3.43 -11.52 9.48
C TRP A 113 2.95 -12.38 10.64
N TRP A 114 1.89 -13.16 10.38
CA TRP A 114 1.38 -14.17 11.30
C TRP A 114 1.60 -15.55 10.69
N LYS A 115 1.96 -16.51 11.53
CA LYS A 115 2.03 -17.93 11.18
C LYS A 115 0.64 -18.55 11.05
N SER A 116 -0.31 -18.08 11.87
CA SER A 116 -1.73 -18.43 11.77
C SER A 116 -2.41 -17.66 10.65
N ASP A 117 -3.52 -18.19 10.13
CA ASP A 117 -4.39 -17.43 9.23
C ASP A 117 -4.90 -16.16 9.95
N THR A 118 -4.72 -15.00 9.32
CA THR A 118 -5.13 -13.72 9.93
C THR A 118 -6.64 -13.60 10.12
N GLU A 119 -7.44 -14.32 9.33
CA GLU A 119 -8.89 -14.39 9.53
C GLU A 119 -9.24 -15.20 10.78
N ASP A 120 -8.52 -16.27 11.09
CA ASP A 120 -8.71 -17.02 12.33
C ASP A 120 -8.34 -16.18 13.56
N VAL A 121 -7.24 -15.41 13.48
CA VAL A 121 -6.81 -14.50 14.54
C VAL A 121 -7.88 -13.46 14.88
N ILE A 122 -8.48 -12.81 13.86
CA ILE A 122 -9.53 -11.83 14.10
C ILE A 122 -10.85 -12.48 14.53
N ASN A 123 -11.20 -13.66 13.99
CA ASN A 123 -12.40 -14.38 14.39
C ASN A 123 -12.34 -14.80 15.88
N GLU A 124 -11.18 -15.25 16.36
CA GLU A 124 -10.97 -15.55 17.77
C GLU A 124 -11.09 -14.31 18.65
N ALA A 125 -10.50 -13.19 18.23
CA ALA A 125 -10.58 -11.92 18.95
C ALA A 125 -12.04 -11.41 19.05
N ILE A 126 -12.80 -11.47 17.95
CA ILE A 126 -14.22 -11.08 17.93
C ILE A 126 -15.04 -12.00 18.85
N LYS A 127 -14.78 -13.31 18.82
CA LYS A 127 -15.53 -14.29 19.62
C LYS A 127 -15.23 -14.19 21.11
N SER A 128 -13.97 -13.94 21.48
CA SER A 128 -13.53 -13.81 22.87
C SER A 128 -13.78 -12.42 23.45
N GLY A 129 -13.88 -11.39 22.61
CA GLY A 129 -13.90 -9.99 23.02
C GLY A 129 -12.55 -9.47 23.51
N LEU A 130 -11.47 -10.26 23.36
CA LEU A 130 -10.11 -9.89 23.73
C LEU A 130 -9.35 -9.31 22.53
N ALA A 131 -8.17 -8.74 22.80
CA ALA A 131 -7.29 -8.27 21.74
C ALA A 131 -6.77 -9.44 20.87
N PRO A 132 -6.57 -9.24 19.56
CA PRO A 132 -5.98 -10.25 18.69
C PRO A 132 -4.52 -10.53 19.08
N ASN A 133 -4.04 -11.73 18.74
CA ASN A 133 -2.65 -12.11 18.95
C ASN A 133 -1.69 -11.18 18.18
N VAL A 134 -0.56 -10.85 18.81
CA VAL A 134 0.54 -10.10 18.18
C VAL A 134 1.14 -10.88 17.01
N SER A 135 1.70 -10.18 16.03
CA SER A 135 2.37 -10.81 14.88
C SER A 135 3.58 -11.62 15.29
N ASP A 136 3.84 -12.73 14.58
CA ASP A 136 5.03 -13.56 14.78
C ASP A 136 6.32 -12.89 14.28
N ALA A 137 6.22 -12.03 13.26
CA ALA A 137 7.35 -11.30 12.72
C ALA A 137 6.97 -9.96 12.09
N HIS A 138 7.93 -9.03 12.09
CA HIS A 138 7.91 -7.88 11.21
C HIS A 138 8.69 -8.21 9.94
N THR A 139 8.26 -7.69 8.80
CA THR A 139 8.84 -7.98 7.50
C THR A 139 9.24 -6.73 6.75
N ILE A 140 10.30 -6.84 5.97
CA ILE A 140 10.75 -5.85 4.99
C ILE A 140 10.56 -6.50 3.61
N ASN A 141 9.69 -5.92 2.79
CA ASN A 141 9.32 -6.47 1.48
C ASN A 141 8.89 -7.95 1.56
N GLY A 142 8.12 -8.31 2.59
CA GLY A 142 7.62 -9.66 2.83
C GLY A 142 8.64 -10.63 3.45
N LEU A 143 9.87 -10.18 3.71
CA LEU A 143 10.91 -11.00 4.33
C LEU A 143 11.08 -10.64 5.81
N PRO A 144 10.99 -11.61 6.73
CA PRO A 144 11.25 -11.38 8.15
C PRO A 144 12.75 -11.17 8.46
N GLY A 145 13.63 -11.32 7.47
CA GLY A 145 15.07 -11.27 7.62
C GLY A 145 15.69 -12.67 7.77
N PRO A 146 16.98 -12.76 8.16
CA PRO A 146 17.64 -14.04 8.39
C PRO A 146 17.02 -14.75 9.60
N VAL A 147 16.31 -15.85 9.34
CA VAL A 147 15.76 -16.73 10.38
C VAL A 147 16.59 -18.02 10.35
N SER A 148 17.05 -18.46 11.52
CA SER A 148 17.97 -19.61 11.69
C SER A 148 17.47 -20.90 11.04
N ASP A 149 16.16 -21.06 10.90
CA ASP A 149 15.51 -22.33 10.57
C ASP A 149 14.64 -22.28 9.30
N CYS A 150 14.86 -21.30 8.41
CA CYS A 150 14.08 -21.18 7.17
C CYS A 150 14.99 -21.22 5.92
N PRO A 151 14.89 -22.24 5.05
CA PRO A 151 15.56 -22.24 3.76
C PRO A 151 14.90 -21.17 2.88
N SER A 152 15.66 -20.15 2.51
CA SER A 152 15.18 -19.01 1.71
C SER A 152 14.43 -19.46 0.46
N GLN A 153 13.13 -19.19 0.37
CA GLN A 153 12.31 -19.45 -0.82
C GLN A 153 11.65 -18.16 -1.31
N GLY A 154 11.98 -17.80 -2.55
CA GLY A 154 11.34 -16.88 -3.51
C GLY A 154 10.44 -15.73 -3.00
N ILE A 155 10.82 -14.51 -3.37
CA ILE A 155 9.99 -13.30 -3.25
C ILE A 155 8.95 -13.30 -4.38
N ILE A 156 7.65 -13.19 -4.06
CA ILE A 156 6.64 -12.73 -5.02
C ILE A 156 6.42 -11.24 -4.76
N SER A 157 7.17 -10.40 -5.47
CA SER A 157 6.88 -8.98 -5.56
C SER A 157 6.04 -8.75 -6.82
N LEU A 158 4.81 -8.29 -6.64
CA LEU A 158 3.99 -7.78 -7.74
C LEU A 158 4.10 -6.24 -7.73
N PRO A 159 5.14 -5.65 -8.35
CA PRO A 159 5.20 -4.20 -8.47
C PRO A 159 4.09 -3.75 -9.42
N LEU A 160 3.02 -3.17 -8.87
CA LEU A 160 2.02 -2.48 -9.68
C LEU A 160 2.55 -1.07 -9.97
N VAL A 161 3.44 -0.98 -10.97
CA VAL A 161 3.89 0.31 -11.49
C VAL A 161 2.78 0.85 -12.37
N ILE A 162 2.01 1.81 -11.86
CA ILE A 162 1.10 2.61 -12.68
C ILE A 162 1.98 3.53 -13.54
N THR A 163 2.35 3.03 -14.72
CA THR A 163 2.94 3.86 -15.76
C THR A 163 1.81 4.67 -16.37
N TYR A 164 1.86 6.00 -16.22
CA TYR A 164 1.11 6.83 -17.14
C TYR A 164 1.73 6.60 -18.51
N ASN A 165 0.90 6.23 -19.50
CA ASN A 165 1.28 6.36 -20.90
C ASN A 165 1.72 7.81 -21.12
N LEU A 166 3.03 8.03 -21.17
CA LEU A 166 3.63 9.21 -21.74
C LEU A 166 3.34 9.15 -23.24
N ILE A 167 2.14 9.57 -23.63
CA ILE A 167 1.97 10.11 -24.97
C ILE A 167 2.66 11.46 -24.91
N CYS A 168 3.96 11.46 -25.23
CA CYS A 168 4.66 12.67 -25.65
C CYS A 168 4.03 13.09 -26.98
N TYR A 169 3.38 14.25 -27.02
CA TYR A 169 3.38 15.09 -28.21
C TYR A 169 4.40 16.20 -27.96
#